data_AF-A0A1H6QE47-F1
#
_entry.id   AF-A0A1H6QE47-F1
#
_cell.length_a   1.000
_cell.length_b   1.000
_cell.length_c   1.000
_cell.angle_alpha   90.00
_cell.angle_beta   90.00
_cell.angle_gamma   90.00
#
_symmetry.space_group_name_H-M   'P 1'
#
loop_
_entity.id
_entity.type
_entity.pdbx_description
1 polymer ?
#
loop_
_entity_poly.entity_id
_entity_poly.type
_entity_poly.pdbx_seq_one_letter_code
_entity_poly.pdbx_strand_id
1 'polypeptide(L)' 'MNATETELQELLTFFKTAKLPQVPFKLNKYITVVNDVQRFIDSEARAIRDYRGSEIVHDSLLKHLRELKGIVQVDLEAK' A
#
# COMPACT_ATOMS: atom_id res chain seq x y z
N MET A 1 7.99 -11.49 14.97
CA MET A 1 7.35 -10.56 14.03
C MET A 1 5.85 -10.61 14.32
N ASN A 2 5.19 -9.47 14.56
CA ASN A 2 3.73 -9.45 14.71
C ASN A 2 3.07 -9.57 13.32
N ALA A 3 1.80 -9.97 13.25
CA ALA A 3 1.10 -10.20 11.99
C ALA A 3 1.15 -9.00 11.04
N THR A 4 1.02 -7.78 11.60
CA THR A 4 1.11 -6.51 10.88
C THR A 4 2.45 -6.31 10.17
N GLU A 5 3.58 -6.53 10.86
CA GLU A 5 4.90 -6.36 10.26
C GLU A 5 5.17 -7.43 9.19
N THR A 6 4.72 -8.66 9.40
CA THR A 6 4.82 -9.73 8.38
C THR A 6 4.08 -9.31 7.11
N GLU A 7 2.81 -8.89 7.24
CA GLU A 7 2.01 -8.47 6.10
C GLU A 7 2.59 -7.23 5.41
N LEU A 8 3.05 -6.24 6.18
CA LEU A 8 3.71 -5.07 5.63
C LEU A 8 4.92 -5.47 4.79
N GLN A 9 5.75 -6.39 5.26
CA GLN A 9 6.92 -6.86 4.49
C GLN A 9 6.52 -7.60 3.20
N GLU A 10 5.45 -8.39 3.22
CA GLU A 10 4.93 -9.04 2.02
C GLU A 10 4.46 -8.01 0.99
N LEU A 11 3.72 -6.99 1.42
CA LEU A 11 3.28 -5.89 0.56
C LEU A 11 4.46 -5.10 -0.03
N LEU A 12 5.44 -4.73 0.80
CA LEU A 12 6.62 -4.02 0.34
C LEU A 12 7.46 -4.86 -0.64
N THR A 13 7.56 -6.17 -0.40
CA THR A 13 8.27 -7.09 -1.30
C THR A 13 7.57 -7.18 -2.66
N PHE A 14 6.24 -7.24 -2.67
CA PHE A 14 5.45 -7.17 -3.91
C PHE A 14 5.72 -5.86 -4.67
N PHE A 15 5.66 -4.70 -3.99
CA PHE A 15 5.86 -3.41 -4.67
C PHE A 15 7.28 -3.20 -5.21
N LYS A 16 8.29 -3.87 -4.66
CA LYS A 16 9.66 -3.83 -5.21
C LYS A 16 9.78 -4.47 -6.60
N THR A 17 8.94 -5.46 -6.91
CA THR A 17 8.99 -6.19 -8.18
C THR A 17 7.84 -5.81 -9.11
N ALA A 18 6.77 -5.21 -8.59
CA ALA A 18 5.61 -4.82 -9.37
C ALA A 18 5.83 -3.51 -10.14
N LYS A 19 5.16 -3.39 -11.29
CA LYS A 19 5.14 -2.15 -12.06
C LYS A 19 4.12 -1.18 -11.45
N LEU A 20 4.60 -0.14 -10.80
CA LEU A 20 3.73 0.86 -10.17
C LEU A 20 3.03 1.74 -11.23
N PRO A 21 1.78 2.17 -10.98
CA PRO A 21 1.06 3.06 -11.87
C PRO A 21 1.81 4.39 -12.00
N GLN A 22 1.92 4.88 -13.23
CA GLN A 22 2.50 6.21 -13.51
C GLN A 22 1.45 7.29 -13.71
N VAL A 23 0.18 6.88 -13.81
CA VAL A 23 -0.97 7.78 -13.94
C VAL A 23 -1.63 7.97 -12.58
N PRO A 24 -2.25 9.13 -12.31
CA PRO A 24 -3.02 9.31 -11.09
C PRO A 24 -4.16 8.30 -10.98
N PHE A 25 -4.33 7.73 -9.79
CA PHE A 25 -5.42 6.81 -9.48
C PHE A 25 -6.03 7.11 -8.11
N LYS A 26 -7.23 6.58 -7.88
CA LYS A 26 -7.94 6.73 -6.61
C LYS A 26 -7.81 5.48 -5.76
N LEU A 27 -7.45 5.65 -4.49
CA LEU A 27 -7.57 4.67 -3.42
C LEU A 27 -8.83 4.98 -2.59
N ASN A 28 -9.59 3.96 -2.23
CA ASN A 28 -10.79 4.08 -1.40
C ASN A 28 -11.81 5.15 -1.81
N LYS A 29 -11.84 5.59 -3.08
CA LYS A 29 -12.62 6.74 -3.61
C LYS A 29 -12.28 8.13 -3.03
N TYR A 30 -11.56 8.21 -1.92
CA TYR A 30 -11.26 9.47 -1.21
C TYR A 30 -9.80 9.93 -1.33
N ILE A 31 -8.86 9.00 -1.53
CA ILE A 31 -7.43 9.32 -1.66
C ILE A 31 -7.08 9.32 -3.14
N THR A 32 -6.41 10.38 -3.60
CA THR A 32 -5.86 10.42 -4.97
C THR A 32 -4.34 10.39 -4.86
N VAL A 33 -3.73 9.33 -5.38
CA VAL A 33 -2.27 9.22 -5.45
C VAL A 33 -1.84 9.82 -6.79
N VAL A 34 -0.98 10.84 -6.72
CA VAL A 34 -0.54 11.62 -7.88
C VAL A 34 0.98 11.55 -7.97
N ASN A 35 1.48 11.18 -9.15
CA ASN A 35 2.88 11.21 -9.61
C ASN A 35 3.90 10.29 -8.89
N ASP A 36 3.83 10.11 -7.57
CA ASP A 36 4.87 9.40 -6.81
C ASP A 36 4.28 8.32 -5.88
N VAL A 37 4.00 7.16 -6.48
CA VAL A 37 3.46 5.99 -5.79
C VAL A 37 4.48 5.42 -4.79
N GLN A 38 5.77 5.51 -5.09
CA GLN A 38 6.81 4.99 -4.19
C GLN A 38 6.84 5.80 -2.90
N ARG A 39 6.79 7.13 -2.99
CA ARG A 39 6.71 8.00 -1.82
C ARG A 39 5.43 7.75 -1.00
N PHE A 40 4.32 7.43 -1.66
CA PHE A 40 3.09 7.02 -0.98
C PHE A 40 3.31 5.72 -0.18
N ILE A 41 3.87 4.68 -0.81
CA ILE A 41 4.18 3.40 -0.14
C ILE A 41 5.09 3.62 1.07
N ASP A 42 6.16 4.41 0.91
CA ASP A 42 7.13 4.68 1.98
C ASP A 42 6.48 5.44 3.15
N SER A 43 5.55 6.37 2.86
CA SER A 43 4.81 7.12 3.85
C SER A 43 3.87 6.22 4.67
N GLU A 44 3.09 5.38 4.00
CA GLU A 44 2.18 4.42 4.66
C GLU A 44 2.97 3.40 5.48
N ALA A 45 4.07 2.86 4.94
CA ALA A 45 4.92 1.91 5.65
C ALA A 45 5.53 2.51 6.93
N ARG A 46 5.92 3.79 6.89
CA ARG A 46 6.39 4.51 8.07
C ARG A 46 5.26 4.68 9.09
N ALA A 47 4.08 5.12 8.64
CA ALA A 47 2.93 5.29 9.52
C ALA A 47 2.56 3.98 10.24
N ILE A 48 2.58 2.84 9.53
CA ILE A 48 2.30 1.52 10.10
C ILE A 48 3.35 1.13 11.15
N ARG A 49 4.64 1.37 10.88
CA ARG A 49 5.73 1.01 11.83
C ARG A 49 5.77 1.91 13.07
N ASP A 50 5.48 3.19 12.90
CA ASP A 50 5.53 4.16 13.99
C ASP A 50 4.28 4.10 14.88
N TYR A 51 3.16 3.61 14.33
CA TYR A 51 1.93 3.44 15.08
C TYR A 51 2.06 2.30 16.11
N ARG A 52 1.77 2.61 17.37
CA ARG A 52 1.82 1.66 18.51
C ARG A 52 0.46 1.45 19.18
N GLY A 53 -0.62 1.80 18.48
CA GLY A 53 -1.97 1.77 19.02
C GLY A 53 -2.72 0.47 18.70
N SER A 54 -4.03 0.57 18.57
CA SER A 54 -4.93 -0.58 18.34
C SER A 54 -4.71 -1.28 16.99
N GLU A 55 -4.80 -2.61 16.98
CA GLU A 55 -4.81 -3.45 15.77
C GLU A 55 -5.85 -3.02 14.74
N ILE A 56 -6.99 -2.47 15.16
CA ILE A 56 -8.05 -1.97 14.26
C ILE A 56 -7.50 -0.86 13.35
N VAL A 57 -6.67 0.01 13.90
CA VAL A 57 -6.07 1.12 13.13
C VAL A 57 -4.93 0.61 12.27
N HIS A 58 -4.15 -0.36 12.74
CA HIS A 58 -3.15 -1.03 11.87
C HIS A 58 -3.79 -1.66 10.64
N ASP A 59 -4.93 -2.34 10.79
CA ASP A 59 -5.65 -2.92 9.66
C ASP A 59 -6.16 -1.84 8.68
N SER A 60 -6.69 -0.74 9.23
CA SER A 60 -7.08 0.41 8.42
C SER A 60 -5.91 1.05 7.66
N LEU A 61 -4.72 1.12 8.25
CA LEU A 61 -3.52 1.63 7.59
C LEU A 61 -3.01 0.67 6.50
N LEU A 62 -3.02 -0.64 6.79
CA LEU A 62 -2.67 -1.68 5.82
C LEU A 62 -3.63 -1.70 4.61
N LYS A 63 -4.90 -1.35 4.82
CA LYS A 63 -5.93 -1.33 3.77
C LYS A 63 -5.52 -0.50 2.54
N HIS A 64 -4.86 0.65 2.74
CA HIS A 64 -4.39 1.48 1.63
C HIS A 64 -3.37 0.76 0.74
N LEU A 65 -2.43 0.05 1.35
CA LEU A 65 -1.43 -0.74 0.65
C LEU A 65 -2.05 -1.97 -0.03
N ARG A 66 -3.04 -2.62 0.61
CA ARG A 66 -3.79 -3.73 -0.01
C ARG A 66 -4.54 -3.28 -1.27
N GLU A 67 -5.19 -2.12 -1.23
CA GLU A 67 -5.89 -1.56 -2.39
C GLU A 67 -4.94 -1.17 -3.50
N LEU A 68 -3.81 -0.57 -3.16
CA LEU A 68 -2.76 -0.27 -4.13
C LEU A 68 -2.28 -1.55 -4.83
N LYS A 69 -2.06 -2.62 -4.06
CA LYS A 69 -1.72 -3.94 -4.62
C LYS A 69 -2.82 -4.42 -5.58
N GLY A 70 -4.09 -4.30 -5.20
CA GLY A 70 -5.22 -4.66 -6.07
C GLY A 70 -5.23 -3.89 -7.40
N ILE A 71 -4.98 -2.59 -7.38
CA ILE A 71 -4.88 -1.76 -8.60
C ILE A 71 -3.72 -2.24 -9.48
N VAL A 72 -2.55 -2.46 -8.87
CA VAL A 72 -1.35 -2.91 -9.58
C VAL A 72 -1.55 -4.30 -10.20
N GLN A 73 -2.24 -5.21 -9.51
CA GLN A 73 -2.53 -6.55 -10.03
C GLN A 73 -3.50 -6.50 -11.22
N VAL A 74 -4.54 -5.69 -11.15
CA VAL A 74 -5.50 -5.53 -12.26
C VAL A 74 -4.82 -4.92 -13.50
N ASP A 75 -3.94 -3.93 -13.32
CA ASP A 75 -3.18 -3.34 -14.44
C ASP A 75 -2.20 -4.34 -15.09
N LEU A 76 -1.75 -5.37 -14.36
CA LEU A 76 -0.91 -6.44 -14.90
C LEU A 76 -1.72 -7.46 -15.71
N GLU A 77 -2.95 -7.76 -15.31
CA GLU A 77 -3.85 -8.71 -16.02
C GLU A 77 -4.55 -8.09 -17.23
N ALA A 78 -4.66 -6.77 -17.29
CA ALA A 78 -5.28 -6.05 -18.41
C ALA A 78 -4.36 -5.88 -19.65
N LYS A 79 -3.17 -6.50 -19.66
CA LYS A 79 -2.21 -6.49 -20.77
C LYS A 79 -1.96 -7.88 -21.33
#